data_AF-A0A9C9W1R4-F1
#
_entry.id   AF-A0A9C9W1R4-F1
#
_cell.length_a   1.000
_cell.length_b   1.000
_cell.length_c   1.000
_cell.angle_alpha   90.00
_cell.angle_beta   90.00
_cell.angle_gamma   90.00
#
_symmetry.space_group_name_H-M   'P 1'
#
loop_
_entity.id
_entity.type
_entity.pdbx_description
1 polymer ?
#
loop_
_entity_poly.entity_id
_entity_poly.type
_entity_poly.pdbx_seq_one_letter_code
_entity_poly.pdbx_strand_id
1 'polypeptide(L)'
;PVSRGNRREDLANAIKFFFPRTLDELIEGTSQAIAGELKKLQYLGPLRSFPPRHLAFSEHEDANWYAGGGYAWDVVRRDDRVREAVNAWLGSDKLQTPYELAVRSLVALDQLHGPLEQGLEQVQDEGLDIEPDYDDTPEPTGAYPIIKDIEAEAGNLQAMIDASDVDRIRELVLIDQRANTVVTHRDVGIGITQVLPVLVTAYASKDKIIAMEQPEIHLHPALQAELGDVFIEAATGERGNRFILETHSEHLILRILRRIREGRLHPDDIAVLFVEPLAGRGSRIIELRVDEEGDFIDDWPGGFFEESYREKFAGR
;
A
#
# COMPACT_ATOMS: atom_id res chain seq x y z
N PRO A 1 40.31 -50.60 15.46
CA PRO A 1 39.79 -51.91 15.01
C PRO A 1 38.48 -52.25 15.74
N VAL A 2 37.33 -52.02 15.09
CA VAL A 2 36.02 -52.36 15.67
C VAL A 2 35.91 -53.87 15.77
N SER A 3 35.83 -54.41 17.00
CA SER A 3 35.66 -55.84 17.26
C SER A 3 34.41 -56.35 16.54
N ARG A 4 34.54 -57.40 15.72
CA ARG A 4 33.42 -57.98 14.94
C ARG A 4 32.25 -58.46 15.83
N GLY A 5 32.46 -58.65 17.13
CA GLY A 5 31.44 -59.10 18.09
C GLY A 5 30.45 -58.01 18.53
N ASN A 6 30.86 -56.75 18.62
CA ASN A 6 30.04 -55.67 19.21
C ASN A 6 29.46 -54.68 18.19
N ARG A 7 29.70 -54.89 16.89
CA ARG A 7 29.22 -53.98 15.83
C ARG A 7 27.74 -53.63 15.93
N ARG A 8 26.89 -54.59 16.32
CA ARG A 8 25.44 -54.38 16.41
C ARG A 8 25.07 -53.45 17.57
N GLU A 9 25.79 -53.59 18.69
CA GLU A 9 25.63 -52.76 19.88
C GLU A 9 26.19 -51.35 19.66
N ASP A 10 27.37 -51.26 19.02
CA ASP A 10 27.99 -49.99 18.64
C ASP A 10 27.11 -49.23 17.65
N LEU A 11 26.51 -49.92 16.66
CA LEU A 11 25.55 -49.31 15.73
C LEU A 11 24.29 -48.84 16.45
N ALA A 12 23.75 -49.64 17.38
CA ALA A 12 22.55 -49.30 18.13
C ALA A 12 22.79 -48.08 19.03
N ASN A 13 23.96 -47.98 19.66
CA ASN A 13 24.35 -46.83 20.48
C ASN A 13 24.59 -45.58 19.63
N ALA A 14 25.24 -45.73 18.47
CA ALA A 14 25.38 -44.63 17.51
C ALA A 14 24.00 -44.14 17.02
N ILE A 15 23.09 -45.03 16.65
CA ILE A 15 21.72 -44.66 16.27
C ILE A 15 21.01 -43.96 17.43
N LYS A 16 21.04 -44.50 18.65
CA LYS A 16 20.42 -43.85 19.82
C LYS A 16 20.98 -42.46 20.11
N PHE A 17 22.26 -42.22 19.81
CA PHE A 17 22.91 -40.94 20.06
C PHE A 17 22.66 -39.91 18.95
N PHE A 18 22.76 -40.32 17.69
CA PHE A 18 22.66 -39.41 16.55
C PHE A 18 21.24 -39.26 16.00
N PHE A 19 20.43 -40.32 16.01
CA PHE A 19 19.09 -40.32 15.40
C PHE A 19 18.15 -39.28 16.01
N PRO A 20 18.05 -39.11 17.34
CA PRO A 20 17.17 -38.07 17.90
C PRO A 20 17.56 -36.67 17.44
N ARG A 21 18.87 -36.37 17.37
CA ARG A 21 19.37 -35.07 16.92
C ARG A 21 19.11 -34.83 15.44
N THR A 22 19.39 -35.81 14.58
CA THR A 22 19.11 -35.68 13.15
C THR A 22 17.61 -35.56 12.87
N LEU A 23 16.77 -36.26 13.64
CA LEU A 23 15.33 -36.14 13.54
C LEU A 23 14.84 -34.75 13.99
N ASP A 24 15.39 -34.22 15.09
CA ASP A 24 15.07 -32.89 15.60
C ASP A 24 15.46 -31.80 14.60
N GLU A 25 16.68 -31.85 14.06
CA GLU A 25 17.16 -30.93 13.01
C GLU A 25 16.27 -30.99 11.74
N LEU A 26 15.79 -32.18 11.36
CA LEU A 26 14.89 -32.34 10.21
C LEU A 26 13.51 -31.75 10.48
N ILE A 27 12.94 -32.01 11.66
CA ILE A 27 11.63 -31.48 12.06
C ILE A 27 11.69 -29.96 12.18
N GLU A 28 12.72 -29.42 12.83
CA GLU A 28 12.90 -27.99 12.99
C GLU A 28 13.10 -27.32 11.63
N GLY A 29 13.99 -27.84 10.79
CA GLY A 29 14.22 -27.31 9.44
C GLY A 29 12.96 -27.31 8.58
N THR A 30 12.19 -28.40 8.62
CA THR A 30 10.91 -28.51 7.89
C THR A 30 9.87 -27.53 8.44
N SER A 31 9.76 -27.43 9.77
CA SER A 31 8.84 -26.52 10.44
C SER A 31 9.16 -25.06 10.11
N GLN A 32 10.43 -24.67 10.14
CA GLN A 32 10.88 -23.33 9.77
C GLN A 32 10.61 -23.02 8.29
N ALA A 33 10.82 -24.00 7.39
CA ALA A 33 10.50 -23.84 5.98
C ALA A 33 9.00 -23.64 5.74
N ILE A 34 8.15 -24.48 6.35
CA ILE A 34 6.69 -24.36 6.27
C ILE A 34 6.22 -23.03 6.86
N ALA A 35 6.72 -22.65 8.04
CA ALA A 35 6.40 -21.37 8.67
C ALA A 35 6.85 -20.18 7.80
N GLY A 36 8.00 -20.31 7.13
CA GLY A 36 8.48 -19.33 6.17
C GLY A 36 7.52 -19.13 4.99
N GLU A 37 7.03 -20.22 4.39
CA GLU A 37 6.05 -20.16 3.31
C GLU A 37 4.68 -19.64 3.78
N LEU A 38 4.19 -20.08 4.94
CA LEU A 38 2.93 -19.60 5.51
C LEU A 38 2.98 -18.10 5.82
N LYS A 39 4.14 -17.56 6.24
CA LYS A 39 4.35 -16.12 6.43
C LYS A 39 4.36 -15.30 5.13
N LYS A 40 4.39 -15.95 3.96
CA LYS A 40 4.20 -15.27 2.67
C LYS A 40 2.74 -15.04 2.36
N LEU A 41 1.82 -15.76 3.01
CA LEU A 41 0.38 -15.58 2.80
C LEU A 41 -0.09 -14.31 3.50
N GLN A 42 -0.79 -13.47 2.76
CA GLN A 42 -1.53 -12.31 3.25
C GLN A 42 -2.97 -12.44 2.79
N TYR A 43 -3.90 -12.07 3.65
CA TYR A 43 -5.32 -12.11 3.38
C TYR A 43 -5.94 -10.75 3.60
N LEU A 44 -6.84 -10.38 2.69
CA LEU A 44 -7.52 -9.10 2.70
C LEU A 44 -8.99 -9.32 2.31
N GLY A 45 -9.87 -9.27 3.32
CA GLY A 45 -11.29 -9.58 3.19
C GLY A 45 -12.10 -8.48 2.48
N PRO A 46 -13.42 -8.68 2.29
CA PRO A 46 -14.25 -7.79 1.48
C PRO A 46 -14.65 -6.51 2.23
N LEU A 47 -14.77 -6.60 3.56
CA LEU A 47 -15.07 -5.44 4.41
C LEU A 47 -13.78 -4.72 4.78
N ARG A 48 -13.54 -3.55 4.18
CA ARG A 48 -12.33 -2.77 4.49
C ARG A 48 -12.54 -1.88 5.69
N SER A 49 -11.63 -2.01 6.65
CA SER A 49 -11.58 -1.17 7.84
C SER A 49 -11.03 0.20 7.47
N PHE A 50 -11.68 1.24 8.00
CA PHE A 50 -11.16 2.60 7.97
C PHE A 50 -10.77 3.04 9.39
N PRO A 51 -9.74 3.88 9.52
CA PRO A 51 -9.24 4.29 10.82
C PRO A 51 -10.24 5.18 11.57
N PRO A 52 -10.13 5.27 12.91
CA PRO A 52 -10.80 6.33 13.66
C PRO A 52 -10.33 7.72 13.19
N ARG A 53 -11.06 8.77 13.58
CA ARG A 53 -10.83 10.15 13.10
C ARG A 53 -9.38 10.64 13.28
N HIS A 54 -8.66 10.13 14.26
CA HIS A 54 -7.26 10.45 14.51
C HIS A 54 -6.38 9.20 14.34
N LEU A 55 -5.71 9.09 13.18
CA LEU A 55 -4.87 7.94 12.83
C LEU A 55 -3.65 7.80 13.76
N ALA A 56 -3.22 8.89 14.40
CA ALA A 56 -2.07 8.90 15.30
C ALA A 56 -2.24 8.02 16.55
N PHE A 57 -3.47 7.61 16.90
CA PHE A 57 -3.79 6.96 18.17
C PHE A 57 -4.48 5.58 18.04
N SER A 58 -4.55 4.98 16.85
CA SER A 58 -5.19 3.65 16.71
C SER A 58 -4.23 2.52 17.11
N GLU A 59 -4.47 1.91 18.27
CA GLU A 59 -3.76 0.71 18.75
C GLU A 59 -4.14 -0.55 17.95
N HIS A 60 -3.18 -1.48 17.86
CA HIS A 60 -3.07 -2.56 16.87
C HIS A 60 -3.68 -3.92 17.30
N GLU A 61 -4.75 -3.92 18.11
CA GLU A 61 -5.18 -5.17 18.79
C GLU A 61 -6.35 -5.94 18.14
N ASP A 62 -7.02 -5.39 17.12
CA ASP A 62 -8.12 -6.13 16.46
C ASP A 62 -7.59 -7.03 15.33
N ALA A 63 -7.88 -8.33 15.39
CA ALA A 63 -7.55 -9.26 14.30
C ALA A 63 -8.22 -8.86 12.97
N ASN A 64 -9.38 -8.20 13.04
CA ASN A 64 -10.06 -7.64 11.87
C ASN A 64 -9.33 -6.44 11.28
N TRP A 65 -8.42 -5.80 12.02
CA TRP A 65 -7.63 -4.68 11.52
C TRP A 65 -6.67 -5.11 10.41
N TYR A 66 -6.04 -6.28 10.55
CA TYR A 66 -5.17 -6.81 9.50
C TYR A 66 -5.99 -7.36 8.33
N ALA A 67 -7.01 -8.18 8.62
CA ALA A 67 -7.86 -8.79 7.59
C ALA A 67 -8.69 -7.75 6.81
N GLY A 68 -9.11 -6.65 7.45
CA GLY A 68 -9.80 -5.53 6.84
C GLY A 68 -8.88 -4.47 6.24
N GLY A 69 -7.56 -4.67 6.30
CA GLY A 69 -6.59 -3.77 5.66
C GLY A 69 -6.38 -2.43 6.37
N GLY A 70 -6.76 -2.30 7.64
CA GLY A 70 -6.47 -1.11 8.45
C GLY A 70 -4.98 -0.80 8.57
N TYR A 71 -4.11 -1.82 8.53
CA TYR A 71 -2.65 -1.64 8.49
C TYR A 71 -2.17 -0.80 7.30
N ALA A 72 -2.91 -0.77 6.19
CA ALA A 72 -2.56 -0.03 4.99
C ALA A 72 -2.40 1.47 5.25
N TRP A 73 -3.20 2.03 6.17
CA TRP A 73 -3.13 3.44 6.52
C TRP A 73 -1.83 3.80 7.22
N ASP A 74 -1.30 2.90 8.05
CA ASP A 74 0.01 3.09 8.68
C ASP A 74 1.15 2.92 7.68
N VAL A 75 1.02 1.98 6.72
CA VAL A 75 2.00 1.81 5.65
C VAL A 75 2.12 3.05 4.78
N VAL A 76 1.00 3.60 4.29
CA VAL A 76 1.00 4.83 3.46
C VAL A 76 1.55 6.03 4.23
N ARG A 77 1.32 6.07 5.54
CA ARG A 77 1.87 7.11 6.41
C ARG A 77 3.40 7.03 6.53
N ARG A 78 3.97 5.82 6.55
CA ARG A 78 5.41 5.58 6.81
C ARG A 78 6.24 5.44 5.54
N ASP A 79 5.68 4.85 4.49
CA ASP A 79 6.37 4.52 3.24
C ASP A 79 5.98 5.51 2.14
N ASP A 80 6.91 6.41 1.84
CA ASP A 80 6.71 7.46 0.84
C ASP A 80 6.60 6.89 -0.58
N ARG A 81 7.29 5.79 -0.89
CA ARG A 81 7.22 5.14 -2.22
C ARG A 81 5.87 4.50 -2.46
N VAL A 82 5.33 3.83 -1.44
CA VAL A 82 3.97 3.27 -1.52
C VAL A 82 2.95 4.39 -1.67
N ARG A 83 3.10 5.48 -0.91
CA ARG A 83 2.21 6.63 -1.00
C ARG A 83 2.25 7.29 -2.38
N GLU A 84 3.43 7.46 -2.96
CA GLU A 84 3.60 7.98 -4.33
C GLU A 84 2.92 7.07 -5.37
N ALA A 85 3.11 5.75 -5.28
CA ALA A 85 2.45 4.80 -6.20
C ALA A 85 0.92 4.84 -6.08
N VAL A 86 0.40 4.95 -4.84
CA VAL A 86 -1.03 5.12 -4.60
C VAL A 86 -1.52 6.46 -5.17
N ASN A 87 -0.81 7.56 -4.93
CA ASN A 87 -1.16 8.88 -5.46
C ASN A 87 -1.12 8.93 -6.99
N ALA A 88 -0.15 8.28 -7.61
CA ALA A 88 -0.07 8.17 -9.06
C ALA A 88 -1.29 7.43 -9.63
N TRP A 89 -1.74 6.37 -8.95
CA TRP A 89 -2.99 5.70 -9.33
C TRP A 89 -4.21 6.61 -9.10
N LEU A 90 -4.28 7.30 -7.95
CA LEU A 90 -5.36 8.25 -7.59
C LEU A 90 -5.51 9.39 -8.62
N GLY A 91 -4.39 9.99 -9.02
CA GLY A 91 -4.34 11.09 -9.96
C GLY A 91 -4.26 10.69 -11.43
N SER A 92 -4.29 9.38 -11.74
CA SER A 92 -4.13 8.90 -13.12
C SER A 92 -5.19 9.48 -14.06
N ASP A 93 -4.84 9.61 -15.34
CA ASP A 93 -5.71 10.12 -16.40
C ASP A 93 -7.07 9.39 -16.51
N LYS A 94 -7.15 8.18 -15.93
CA LYS A 94 -8.36 7.34 -15.91
C LYS A 94 -9.27 7.61 -14.72
N LEU A 95 -8.71 8.02 -13.58
CA LEU A 95 -9.44 8.20 -12.34
C LEU A 95 -9.80 9.68 -12.12
N GLN A 96 -8.88 10.60 -12.45
CA GLN A 96 -9.04 12.04 -12.24
C GLN A 96 -9.60 12.37 -10.84
N THR A 97 -9.26 11.58 -9.81
CA THR A 97 -9.69 11.95 -8.47
C THR A 97 -8.95 13.21 -8.08
N PRO A 98 -9.65 14.15 -7.44
CA PRO A 98 -9.01 15.37 -6.97
C PRO A 98 -8.25 15.15 -5.66
N TYR A 99 -8.08 13.91 -5.20
CA TYR A 99 -7.59 13.62 -3.86
C TYR A 99 -6.16 13.09 -3.89
N GLU A 100 -5.33 13.66 -3.03
CA GLU A 100 -3.94 13.25 -2.85
C GLU A 100 -3.67 12.92 -1.38
N LEU A 101 -3.01 11.80 -1.12
CA LEU A 101 -2.53 11.43 0.21
C LEU A 101 -1.25 12.20 0.51
N ALA A 102 -1.26 12.97 1.58
CA ALA A 102 -0.11 13.74 2.04
C ALA A 102 0.16 13.46 3.52
N VAL A 103 1.42 13.58 3.93
CA VAL A 103 1.79 13.49 5.35
C VAL A 103 2.18 14.88 5.83
N ARG A 104 1.49 15.36 6.85
CA ARG A 104 1.83 16.61 7.52
C ARG A 104 2.70 16.31 8.73
N SER A 105 3.76 17.09 8.87
CA SER A 105 4.58 17.10 10.09
C SER A 105 4.03 18.17 11.02
N LEU A 106 3.54 17.75 12.18
CA LEU A 106 3.06 18.65 13.22
C LEU A 106 4.08 18.69 14.35
N VAL A 107 4.41 19.90 14.81
CA VAL A 107 5.28 20.13 15.97
C VAL A 107 4.44 20.80 17.05
N ALA A 108 4.57 20.32 18.29
CA ALA A 108 3.90 20.95 19.43
C ALA A 108 4.55 22.29 19.76
N LEU A 109 3.74 23.30 20.09
CA LEU A 109 4.22 24.68 20.28
C LEU A 109 5.30 24.79 21.39
N ASP A 110 5.22 23.96 22.43
CA ASP A 110 6.18 23.91 23.53
C ASP A 110 7.57 23.40 23.10
N GLN A 111 7.63 22.61 22.03
CA GLN A 111 8.89 22.08 21.47
C GLN A 111 9.59 23.08 20.54
N LEU A 112 8.90 24.14 20.10
CA LEU A 112 9.46 25.13 19.19
C LEU A 112 10.41 26.13 19.85
N HIS A 113 10.42 26.22 21.18
CA HIS A 113 11.19 27.25 21.88
C HIS A 113 12.68 27.20 21.54
N GLY A 114 13.32 26.04 21.63
CA GLY A 114 14.74 25.86 21.33
C GLY A 114 15.11 26.18 19.87
N PRO A 115 14.42 25.58 18.87
CA PRO A 115 14.67 25.88 17.46
C PRO A 115 14.43 27.36 17.10
N LEU A 116 13.41 28.00 17.70
CA LEU A 116 13.12 29.41 17.48
C LEU A 116 14.19 30.31 18.09
N GLU A 117 14.67 30.00 19.29
CA GLU A 117 15.76 30.74 19.93
C GLU A 117 17.03 30.71 19.08
N GLN A 118 17.44 29.51 18.64
CA GLN A 118 18.60 29.34 17.77
C GLN A 118 18.44 30.06 16.42
N GLY A 119 17.25 29.99 15.82
CA GLY A 119 16.97 30.69 14.57
C GLY A 119 17.02 32.20 14.72
N LEU A 120 16.53 32.74 15.84
CA LEU A 120 16.60 34.17 16.15
C LEU A 120 18.02 34.64 16.44
N GLU A 121 18.84 33.83 17.11
CA GLU A 121 20.28 34.10 17.30
C GLU A 121 21.00 34.19 15.94
N GLN A 122 20.72 33.27 15.01
CA GLN A 122 21.31 33.33 13.68
C GLN A 122 20.88 34.58 12.89
N VAL A 123 19.60 34.94 12.95
CA VAL A 123 19.12 36.19 12.34
C VAL A 123 19.83 37.39 12.95
N GLN A 124 20.03 37.40 14.27
CA GLN A 124 20.77 38.46 14.95
C GLN A 124 22.23 38.58 14.50
N ASP A 125 22.89 37.45 14.26
CA ASP A 125 24.32 37.41 13.90
C ASP A 125 24.57 37.72 12.41
N GLU A 126 23.74 37.19 11.51
CA GLU A 126 24.01 37.21 10.06
C GLU A 126 22.89 37.84 9.21
N GLY A 127 21.65 37.84 9.72
CA GLY A 127 20.44 38.26 8.99
C GLY A 127 20.06 39.73 9.14
N LEU A 128 20.81 40.51 9.91
CA LEU A 128 20.55 41.94 10.12
C LEU A 128 21.45 42.85 9.26
N ASP A 129 20.85 43.89 8.71
CA ASP A 129 21.53 45.08 8.17
C ASP A 129 21.29 46.28 9.09
N ILE A 130 22.20 47.25 9.03
CA ILE A 130 22.09 48.49 9.79
C ILE A 130 21.59 49.58 8.86
N GLU A 131 20.36 50.05 9.07
CA GLU A 131 19.83 51.20 8.36
C GLU A 131 20.10 52.48 9.15
N PRO A 132 20.61 53.54 8.48
CA PRO A 132 20.74 54.85 9.08
C PRO A 132 19.37 55.47 9.33
N ASP A 133 19.17 55.98 10.54
CA ASP A 133 17.98 56.71 10.95
C ASP A 133 18.17 58.19 10.62
N TYR A 134 17.22 58.77 9.91
CA TYR A 134 17.21 60.19 9.55
C TYR A 134 15.99 60.84 10.17
N ASP A 135 16.20 61.73 11.12
CA ASP A 135 15.19 62.70 11.52
C ASP A 135 14.99 63.75 10.39
N ASP A 136 14.26 64.84 10.62
CA ASP A 136 14.03 65.97 9.68
C ASP A 136 15.34 66.66 9.16
N THR A 137 16.52 66.08 9.41
CA THR A 137 17.84 66.53 8.95
C THR A 137 18.50 65.53 7.99
N PRO A 138 19.30 66.00 7.00
CA PRO A 138 20.00 65.13 6.04
C PRO A 138 21.12 64.25 6.63
N GLU A 139 21.52 64.51 7.87
CA GLU A 139 22.56 63.76 8.57
C GLU A 139 21.90 62.67 9.44
N PRO A 140 22.39 61.42 9.42
CA PRO A 140 21.77 60.35 10.17
C PRO A 140 21.88 60.60 11.68
N THR A 141 20.74 60.62 12.36
CA THR A 141 20.59 60.85 13.81
C THR A 141 20.79 59.59 14.64
N GLY A 142 20.74 58.42 14.00
CA GLY A 142 20.94 57.12 14.64
C GLY A 142 21.09 56.01 13.60
N ALA A 143 21.08 54.76 14.06
CA ALA A 143 20.96 53.61 13.18
C ALA A 143 20.25 52.48 13.92
N TYR A 144 19.44 51.70 13.20
CA TYR A 144 18.70 50.57 13.77
C TYR A 144 18.88 49.31 12.92
N PRO A 145 18.89 48.13 13.55
CA PRO A 145 18.96 46.87 12.83
C PRO A 145 17.62 46.58 12.12
N ILE A 146 17.70 46.19 10.86
CA ILE A 146 16.59 45.66 10.07
C ILE A 146 16.95 44.28 9.55
N ILE A 147 15.95 43.43 9.32
CA ILE A 147 16.18 42.13 8.68
C ILE A 147 16.44 42.39 7.19
N LYS A 148 17.55 41.83 6.68
CA LYS A 148 18.01 42.00 5.28
C LYS A 148 16.95 41.63 4.27
N ASP A 149 16.45 40.40 4.41
CA ASP A 149 15.44 39.81 3.54
C ASP A 149 14.53 38.92 4.40
N ILE A 150 13.31 39.40 4.62
CA ILE A 150 12.34 38.73 5.48
C ILE A 150 11.94 37.37 4.92
N GLU A 151 11.83 37.23 3.59
CA GLU A 151 11.45 35.96 2.97
C GLU A 151 12.59 34.93 3.09
N ALA A 152 13.82 35.36 2.82
CA ALA A 152 14.98 34.48 2.95
C ALA A 152 15.19 34.02 4.40
N GLU A 153 15.13 34.94 5.37
CA GLU A 153 15.32 34.58 6.78
C GLU A 153 14.17 33.75 7.35
N ALA A 154 12.92 33.99 6.91
CA ALA A 154 11.81 33.11 7.26
C ALA A 154 12.01 31.69 6.71
N GLY A 155 12.53 31.56 5.48
CA GLY A 155 12.90 30.28 4.89
C GLY A 155 14.02 29.56 5.66
N ASN A 156 15.05 30.30 6.09
CA ASN A 156 16.15 29.77 6.91
C ASN A 156 15.65 29.26 8.26
N LEU A 157 14.82 30.06 8.95
CA LEU A 157 14.22 29.70 10.24
C LEU A 157 13.37 28.43 10.12
N GLN A 158 12.57 28.33 9.04
CA GLN A 158 11.76 27.15 8.77
C GLN A 158 12.63 25.91 8.53
N ALA A 159 13.70 26.04 7.74
CA ALA A 159 14.65 24.95 7.49
C ALA A 159 15.36 24.48 8.77
N MET A 160 15.69 25.40 9.69
CA MET A 160 16.26 25.05 11.00
C MET A 160 15.27 24.27 11.87
N ILE A 161 14.02 24.72 11.93
CA ILE A 161 12.96 23.98 12.63
C ILE A 161 12.84 22.58 12.02
N ASP A 162 12.85 22.46 10.70
CA ASP A 162 12.81 21.19 9.96
C ASP A 162 14.01 20.27 10.19
N ALA A 163 15.19 20.83 10.43
CA ALA A 163 16.40 20.08 10.78
C ALA A 163 16.52 19.75 12.28
N SER A 164 15.73 20.39 13.14
CA SER A 164 15.82 20.20 14.60
C SER A 164 15.27 18.84 15.05
N ASP A 165 15.79 18.34 16.17
CA ASP A 165 15.43 17.05 16.79
C ASP A 165 14.12 17.12 17.61
N VAL A 166 13.18 17.96 17.19
CA VAL A 166 11.88 18.09 17.86
C VAL A 166 10.99 16.88 17.59
N ASP A 167 10.24 16.46 18.60
CA ASP A 167 9.24 15.41 18.45
C ASP A 167 8.15 15.84 17.45
N ARG A 168 8.11 15.15 16.30
CA ARG A 168 7.19 15.41 15.19
C ARG A 168 6.09 14.36 15.14
N ILE A 169 4.85 14.82 15.13
CA ILE A 169 3.69 13.97 14.87
C ILE A 169 3.44 13.96 13.37
N ARG A 170 3.62 12.80 12.74
CA ARG A 170 3.27 12.58 11.33
C ARG A 170 1.78 12.22 11.22
N GLU A 171 0.99 13.13 10.67
CA GLU A 171 -0.43 12.92 10.39
C GLU A 171 -0.64 12.65 8.89
N LEU A 172 -1.29 11.55 8.56
CA LEU A 172 -1.72 11.27 7.19
C LEU A 172 -3.04 12.00 6.92
N VAL A 173 -3.06 12.81 5.88
CA VAL A 173 -4.22 13.59 5.44
C VAL A 173 -4.53 13.34 3.97
N LEU A 174 -5.76 13.64 3.56
CA LEU A 174 -6.13 13.75 2.15
C LEU A 174 -6.26 15.24 1.80
N ILE A 175 -5.72 15.63 0.65
CA ILE A 175 -5.83 16.99 0.11
C ILE A 175 -6.75 16.94 -1.10
N ASP A 176 -7.84 17.70 -1.08
CA ASP A 176 -8.63 17.97 -2.28
C ASP A 176 -7.93 19.07 -3.10
N GLN A 177 -7.34 18.68 -4.22
CA GLN A 177 -6.59 19.53 -5.14
C GLN A 177 -7.47 20.60 -5.83
N ARG A 178 -8.80 20.44 -5.87
CA ARG A 178 -9.70 21.45 -6.47
C ARG A 178 -9.82 22.68 -5.59
N ALA A 179 -9.93 22.47 -4.28
CA ALA A 179 -10.12 23.52 -3.28
C ALA A 179 -8.85 23.82 -2.48
N ASN A 180 -7.80 23.00 -2.65
CA ASN A 180 -6.59 22.97 -1.81
C ASN A 180 -6.91 22.85 -0.31
N THR A 181 -7.90 22.02 0.02
CA THR A 181 -8.37 21.83 1.40
C THR A 181 -8.03 20.45 1.92
N VAL A 182 -7.67 20.38 3.21
CA VAL A 182 -7.56 19.11 3.91
C VAL A 182 -8.95 18.53 4.11
N VAL A 183 -9.09 17.27 3.73
CA VAL A 183 -10.29 16.47 3.92
C VAL A 183 -9.94 15.20 4.68
N THR A 184 -10.92 14.66 5.41
CA THR A 184 -10.74 13.37 6.08
C THR A 184 -11.18 12.22 5.19
N HIS A 185 -10.78 11.00 5.53
CA HIS A 185 -11.25 9.78 4.86
C HIS A 185 -12.78 9.59 4.90
N ARG A 186 -13.50 10.37 5.73
CA ARG A 186 -14.97 10.38 5.81
C ARG A 186 -15.62 11.38 4.87
N ASP A 187 -14.86 12.37 4.42
CA ASP A 187 -15.32 13.43 3.52
C ASP A 187 -15.12 13.02 2.05
N VAL A 188 -14.40 11.93 1.79
CA VAL A 188 -14.20 11.35 0.46
C VAL A 188 -15.18 10.20 0.20
N GLY A 189 -15.44 9.93 -1.09
CA GLY A 189 -16.33 8.85 -1.49
C GLY A 189 -15.84 7.48 -0.99
N ILE A 190 -16.78 6.63 -0.54
CA ILE A 190 -16.52 5.31 0.06
C ILE A 190 -15.56 4.47 -0.78
N GLY A 191 -15.67 4.52 -2.12
CA GLY A 191 -14.80 3.78 -3.02
C GLY A 191 -13.30 4.07 -2.84
N ILE A 192 -12.91 5.32 -2.56
CA ILE A 192 -11.49 5.69 -2.38
C ILE A 192 -10.92 5.06 -1.09
N THR A 193 -11.69 5.14 -0.02
CA THR A 193 -11.32 4.57 1.29
C THR A 193 -11.28 3.03 1.23
N GLN A 194 -12.15 2.39 0.43
CA GLN A 194 -12.17 0.93 0.28
C GLN A 194 -11.07 0.40 -0.66
N VAL A 195 -10.68 1.15 -1.69
CA VAL A 195 -9.61 0.72 -2.60
C VAL A 195 -8.22 0.94 -2.02
N LEU A 196 -8.06 1.88 -1.08
CA LEU A 196 -6.74 2.20 -0.52
C LEU A 196 -6.03 0.95 0.03
N PRO A 197 -6.65 0.10 0.88
CA PRO A 197 -6.00 -1.13 1.33
C PRO A 197 -5.65 -2.12 0.22
N VAL A 198 -6.41 -2.15 -0.89
CA VAL A 198 -6.09 -2.97 -2.06
C VAL A 198 -4.79 -2.50 -2.69
N LEU A 199 -4.70 -1.20 -3.02
CA LEU A 199 -3.53 -0.60 -3.65
C LEU A 199 -2.30 -0.74 -2.75
N VAL A 200 -2.46 -0.45 -1.47
CA VAL A 200 -1.35 -0.52 -0.51
C VAL A 200 -0.87 -1.94 -0.34
N THR A 201 -1.75 -2.93 -0.25
CA THR A 201 -1.32 -4.34 -0.15
C THR A 201 -0.56 -4.76 -1.41
N ALA A 202 -1.03 -4.35 -2.60
CA ALA A 202 -0.34 -4.64 -3.85
C ALA A 202 1.04 -3.94 -3.95
N TYR A 203 1.13 -2.67 -3.52
CA TYR A 203 2.33 -1.85 -3.62
C TYR A 203 3.26 -1.89 -2.39
N ALA A 204 2.88 -2.48 -1.27
CA ALA A 204 3.76 -2.62 -0.11
C ALA A 204 4.39 -4.02 -0.05
N SER A 205 3.68 -5.02 -0.55
CA SER A 205 4.13 -6.40 -0.50
C SER A 205 5.13 -6.73 -1.60
N LYS A 206 6.05 -7.63 -1.26
CA LYS A 206 7.06 -8.19 -2.16
C LYS A 206 7.25 -9.68 -1.87
N ASP A 207 7.27 -10.48 -2.93
CA ASP A 207 7.40 -11.95 -2.90
C ASP A 207 6.34 -12.62 -2.00
N LYS A 208 5.12 -12.06 -1.98
CA LYS A 208 3.98 -12.54 -1.17
C LYS A 208 2.94 -13.28 -1.99
N ILE A 209 2.17 -14.14 -1.33
CA ILE A 209 0.91 -14.69 -1.86
C ILE A 209 -0.21 -13.90 -1.20
N ILE A 210 -1.01 -13.19 -1.99
CA ILE A 210 -2.00 -12.23 -1.51
C ILE A 210 -3.37 -12.70 -1.95
N ALA A 211 -4.18 -13.15 -1.00
CA ALA A 211 -5.58 -13.48 -1.22
C ALA A 211 -6.44 -12.25 -0.94
N MET A 212 -7.25 -11.83 -1.91
CA MET A 212 -8.16 -10.70 -1.77
C MET A 212 -9.58 -11.09 -2.15
N GLU A 213 -10.53 -10.75 -1.28
CA GLU A 213 -11.95 -10.86 -1.57
C GLU A 213 -12.49 -9.52 -2.08
N GLN A 214 -13.19 -9.59 -3.21
CA GLN A 214 -13.93 -8.50 -3.84
C GLN A 214 -13.16 -7.16 -3.84
N PRO A 215 -11.91 -7.11 -4.36
CA PRO A 215 -11.10 -5.89 -4.35
C PRO A 215 -11.77 -4.70 -5.07
N GLU A 216 -12.73 -4.97 -5.95
CA GLU A 216 -13.51 -4.01 -6.72
C GLU A 216 -14.72 -3.41 -5.98
N ILE A 217 -15.04 -3.89 -4.78
CA ILE A 217 -16.32 -3.58 -4.14
C ILE A 217 -16.49 -2.07 -3.95
N HIS A 218 -17.69 -1.56 -4.24
CA HIS A 218 -18.02 -0.13 -4.19
C HIS A 218 -17.25 0.77 -5.15
N LEU A 219 -16.52 0.21 -6.12
CA LEU A 219 -15.85 0.97 -7.17
C LEU A 219 -16.70 1.08 -8.43
N HIS A 220 -16.57 2.22 -9.09
CA HIS A 220 -17.10 2.43 -10.43
C HIS A 220 -16.43 1.45 -11.41
N PRO A 221 -17.17 0.86 -12.38
CA PRO A 221 -16.67 -0.07 -13.40
C PRO A 221 -15.28 0.24 -13.99
N ALA A 222 -15.04 1.51 -14.35
CA ALA A 222 -13.76 1.94 -14.90
C ALA A 222 -12.59 1.66 -13.95
N LEU A 223 -12.79 1.80 -12.64
CA LEU A 223 -11.76 1.59 -11.62
C LEU A 223 -11.52 0.11 -11.34
N GLN A 224 -12.55 -0.71 -11.49
CA GLN A 224 -12.42 -2.16 -11.38
C GLN A 224 -11.51 -2.69 -12.50
N ALA A 225 -11.62 -2.13 -13.71
CA ALA A 225 -10.68 -2.44 -14.79
C ALA A 225 -9.26 -1.98 -14.45
N GLU A 226 -9.06 -0.74 -13.96
CA GLU A 226 -7.71 -0.26 -13.62
C GLU A 226 -7.04 -1.04 -12.48
N LEU A 227 -7.80 -1.64 -11.56
CA LEU A 227 -7.26 -2.58 -10.58
C LEU A 227 -6.58 -3.79 -11.23
N GLY A 228 -7.08 -4.24 -12.39
CA GLY A 228 -6.43 -5.31 -13.16
C GLY A 228 -4.99 -4.99 -13.52
N ASP A 229 -4.70 -3.74 -13.90
CA ASP A 229 -3.33 -3.31 -14.20
C ASP A 229 -2.46 -3.27 -12.94
N VAL A 230 -3.01 -2.82 -11.81
CA VAL A 230 -2.29 -2.82 -10.52
C VAL A 230 -1.86 -4.23 -10.14
N PHE A 231 -2.75 -5.21 -10.29
CA PHE A 231 -2.44 -6.61 -9.97
C PHE A 231 -1.40 -7.19 -10.93
N ILE A 232 -1.51 -6.91 -12.23
CA ILE A 232 -0.52 -7.36 -13.23
C ILE A 232 0.86 -6.77 -12.93
N GLU A 233 0.94 -5.46 -12.69
CA GLU A 233 2.20 -4.79 -12.36
C GLU A 233 2.81 -5.35 -11.07
N ALA A 234 2.00 -5.50 -10.02
CA ALA A 234 2.48 -6.04 -8.75
C ALA A 234 2.86 -7.53 -8.83
N ALA A 235 2.30 -8.29 -9.77
CA ALA A 235 2.62 -9.70 -9.95
C ALA A 235 3.87 -9.91 -10.82
N THR A 236 3.91 -9.27 -11.98
CA THR A 236 4.92 -9.48 -13.02
C THR A 236 6.13 -8.54 -12.91
N GLY A 237 5.98 -7.42 -12.19
CA GLY A 237 7.04 -6.46 -11.96
C GLY A 237 8.03 -6.87 -10.85
N GLU A 238 8.78 -5.91 -10.34
CA GLU A 238 9.85 -6.12 -9.34
C GLU A 238 9.38 -6.64 -7.97
N ARG A 239 8.06 -6.65 -7.76
CA ARG A 239 7.42 -7.08 -6.53
C ARG A 239 7.24 -8.59 -6.46
N GLY A 240 7.09 -9.28 -7.59
CA GLY A 240 6.96 -10.75 -7.62
C GLY A 240 5.80 -11.29 -6.78
N ASN A 241 4.72 -10.53 -6.59
CA ASN A 241 3.58 -10.99 -5.80
C ASN A 241 2.76 -12.02 -6.59
N ARG A 242 2.03 -12.87 -5.88
CA ARG A 242 1.06 -13.81 -6.47
C ARG A 242 -0.30 -13.52 -5.88
N PHE A 243 -1.31 -13.36 -6.73
CA PHE A 243 -2.65 -12.99 -6.27
C PHE A 243 -3.62 -14.16 -6.37
N ILE A 244 -4.50 -14.27 -5.38
CA ILE A 244 -5.71 -15.09 -5.41
C ILE A 244 -6.87 -14.12 -5.23
N LEU A 245 -7.60 -13.85 -6.30
CA LEU A 245 -8.64 -12.82 -6.31
C LEU A 245 -10.01 -13.49 -6.42
N GLU A 246 -10.88 -13.24 -5.44
CA GLU A 246 -12.32 -13.49 -5.59
C GLU A 246 -12.96 -12.22 -6.17
N THR A 247 -13.60 -12.33 -7.32
CA THR A 247 -14.19 -11.18 -8.01
C THR A 247 -15.50 -11.56 -8.68
N HIS A 248 -16.44 -10.61 -8.68
CA HIS A 248 -17.65 -10.63 -9.51
C HIS A 248 -17.57 -9.57 -10.62
N SER A 249 -16.42 -8.94 -10.82
CA SER A 249 -16.21 -7.90 -11.80
C SER A 249 -15.91 -8.45 -13.17
N GLU A 250 -16.86 -8.32 -14.08
CA GLU A 250 -16.63 -8.49 -15.52
C GLU A 250 -15.50 -7.55 -16.00
N HIS A 251 -15.46 -6.31 -15.50
CA HIS A 251 -14.49 -5.30 -15.93
C HIS A 251 -13.04 -5.64 -15.57
N LEU A 252 -12.81 -6.24 -14.40
CA LEU A 252 -11.50 -6.69 -13.96
C LEU A 252 -11.00 -7.83 -14.87
N ILE A 253 -11.85 -8.84 -15.11
CA ILE A 253 -11.51 -9.98 -15.97
C ILE A 253 -11.22 -9.50 -17.40
N LEU A 254 -12.10 -8.67 -17.97
CA LEU A 254 -11.90 -8.11 -19.31
C LEU A 254 -10.62 -7.29 -19.42
N ARG A 255 -10.20 -6.58 -18.35
CA ARG A 255 -8.91 -5.88 -18.37
C ARG A 255 -7.75 -6.86 -18.48
N ILE A 256 -7.75 -7.92 -17.68
CA ILE A 256 -6.68 -8.93 -17.69
C ILE A 256 -6.58 -9.58 -19.08
N LEU A 257 -7.71 -10.02 -19.64
CA LEU A 257 -7.77 -10.59 -20.99
C LEU A 257 -7.27 -9.62 -22.07
N ARG A 258 -7.65 -8.34 -21.96
CA ARG A 258 -7.14 -7.30 -22.84
C ARG A 258 -5.62 -7.15 -22.75
N ARG A 259 -5.02 -7.32 -21.57
CA ARG A 259 -3.55 -7.25 -21.41
C ARG A 259 -2.84 -8.44 -22.04
N ILE A 260 -3.49 -9.60 -22.10
CA ILE A 260 -3.01 -10.75 -22.89
C ILE A 260 -3.03 -10.41 -24.39
N ARG A 261 -4.15 -9.87 -24.91
CA ARG A 261 -4.25 -9.40 -26.32
C ARG A 261 -3.18 -8.40 -26.72
N GLU A 262 -2.81 -7.53 -25.79
CA GLU A 262 -1.78 -6.50 -26.01
C GLU A 262 -0.34 -7.05 -25.83
N GLY A 263 -0.17 -8.35 -25.54
CA GLY A 263 1.13 -9.00 -25.35
C GLY A 263 1.84 -8.60 -24.06
N ARG A 264 1.11 -8.10 -23.05
CA ARG A 264 1.66 -7.65 -21.77
C ARG A 264 1.59 -8.71 -20.66
N LEU A 265 0.85 -9.79 -20.90
CA LEU A 265 0.64 -10.90 -19.97
C LEU A 265 0.54 -12.18 -20.79
N HIS A 266 1.10 -13.28 -20.31
CA HIS A 266 0.97 -14.58 -20.97
C HIS A 266 -0.26 -15.32 -20.41
N PRO A 267 -1.01 -16.12 -21.21
CA PRO A 267 -2.12 -16.92 -20.70
C PRO A 267 -1.73 -17.81 -19.50
N ASP A 268 -0.52 -18.36 -19.52
CA ASP A 268 0.01 -19.20 -18.41
C ASP A 268 0.27 -18.43 -17.10
N ASP A 269 0.28 -17.09 -17.14
CA ASP A 269 0.44 -16.28 -15.93
C ASP A 269 -0.86 -16.19 -15.11
N ILE A 270 -1.99 -16.64 -15.68
CA ILE A 270 -3.31 -16.56 -15.05
C ILE A 270 -4.02 -17.92 -15.01
N ALA A 271 -4.92 -18.05 -14.04
CA ALA A 271 -5.90 -19.14 -13.99
C ALA A 271 -7.26 -18.55 -13.61
N VAL A 272 -8.27 -18.77 -14.45
CA VAL A 272 -9.65 -18.31 -14.19
C VAL A 272 -10.47 -19.50 -13.72
N LEU A 273 -10.92 -19.44 -12.48
CA LEU A 273 -11.70 -20.50 -11.85
C LEU A 273 -13.12 -20.02 -11.58
N PHE A 274 -14.08 -20.57 -12.32
CA PHE A 274 -15.50 -20.31 -12.10
C PHE A 274 -16.06 -21.25 -11.05
N VAL A 275 -16.67 -20.70 -10.00
CA VAL A 275 -17.30 -21.47 -8.92
C VAL A 275 -18.81 -21.51 -9.17
N GLU A 276 -19.31 -22.66 -9.61
CA GLU A 276 -20.71 -22.89 -9.92
C GLU A 276 -21.43 -23.53 -8.71
N PRO A 277 -22.48 -22.92 -8.16
CA PRO A 277 -23.30 -23.54 -7.13
C PRO A 277 -24.18 -24.65 -7.74
N LEU A 278 -24.08 -25.87 -7.20
CA LEU A 278 -24.92 -27.00 -7.58
C LEU A 278 -26.09 -27.13 -6.60
N ALA A 279 -27.33 -27.09 -7.12
CA ALA A 279 -28.54 -27.19 -6.31
C ALA A 279 -28.49 -28.38 -5.32
N GLY A 280 -28.36 -28.06 -4.03
CA GLY A 280 -28.34 -29.02 -2.93
C GLY A 280 -27.12 -29.94 -2.84
N ARG A 281 -26.05 -29.72 -3.61
CA ARG A 281 -24.85 -30.59 -3.65
C ARG A 281 -23.51 -29.88 -3.42
N GLY A 282 -23.53 -28.62 -2.97
CA GLY A 282 -22.33 -27.81 -2.79
C GLY A 282 -21.96 -27.05 -4.08
N SER A 283 -20.67 -26.87 -4.34
CA SER A 283 -20.18 -26.13 -5.51
C SER A 283 -19.23 -26.96 -6.35
N ARG A 284 -19.20 -26.69 -7.65
CA ARG A 284 -18.25 -27.24 -8.61
C ARG A 284 -17.33 -26.12 -9.10
N ILE A 285 -16.03 -26.41 -9.21
CA ILE A 285 -15.05 -25.50 -9.78
C ILE A 285 -14.81 -25.90 -11.23
N ILE A 286 -14.89 -24.93 -12.14
CA ILE A 286 -14.66 -25.09 -13.57
C ILE A 286 -13.52 -24.14 -13.94
N GLU A 287 -12.45 -24.67 -14.50
CA GLU A 287 -11.37 -23.83 -15.06
C GLU A 287 -11.80 -23.32 -16.44
N LEU A 288 -11.73 -22.01 -16.63
CA LEU A 288 -11.99 -21.35 -17.91
C LEU A 288 -10.65 -21.02 -18.55
N ARG A 289 -10.32 -21.72 -19.64
CA ARG A 289 -9.03 -21.56 -20.31
C ARG A 289 -9.03 -20.36 -21.23
N VAL A 290 -7.90 -19.68 -21.28
CA VAL A 290 -7.67 -18.48 -22.09
C VAL A 290 -6.64 -18.81 -23.17
N ASP A 291 -6.87 -18.37 -24.40
CA ASP A 291 -5.94 -18.54 -25.51
C ASP A 291 -4.92 -17.40 -25.64
N GLU A 292 -4.00 -17.52 -26.60
CA GLU A 292 -2.98 -16.50 -26.88
C GLU A 292 -3.58 -15.17 -27.39
N GLU A 293 -4.83 -15.20 -27.89
CA GLU A 293 -5.58 -14.00 -28.32
C GLU A 293 -6.38 -13.41 -27.14
N GLY A 294 -6.18 -13.88 -25.91
CA GLY A 294 -6.87 -13.39 -24.73
C GLY A 294 -8.39 -13.54 -24.80
N ASP A 295 -8.88 -14.56 -25.52
CA ASP A 295 -10.26 -14.99 -25.54
C ASP A 295 -10.45 -16.27 -24.72
N PHE A 296 -11.66 -16.48 -24.21
CA PHE A 296 -11.99 -17.74 -23.54
C PHE A 296 -12.22 -18.84 -24.57
N ILE A 297 -11.58 -19.98 -24.35
CA ILE A 297 -11.77 -21.19 -25.16
C ILE A 297 -13.08 -21.91 -24.76
N ASP A 298 -13.41 -21.84 -23.48
CA ASP A 298 -14.56 -22.50 -22.88
C ASP A 298 -15.75 -21.54 -22.78
N ASP A 299 -16.96 -22.04 -23.03
CA ASP A 299 -18.18 -21.25 -22.87
C ASP A 299 -18.39 -20.84 -21.41
N TRP A 300 -18.80 -19.59 -21.19
CA TRP A 300 -19.07 -19.11 -19.84
C TRP A 300 -20.34 -19.76 -19.25
N PRO A 301 -20.27 -20.45 -18.10
CA PRO A 301 -21.44 -21.13 -17.53
C PRO A 301 -22.54 -20.13 -17.12
N GLY A 302 -23.77 -20.35 -17.60
CA GLY A 302 -24.94 -19.59 -17.16
C GLY A 302 -25.10 -18.19 -17.72
N GLY A 303 -24.31 -17.78 -18.74
CA GLY A 303 -24.56 -16.53 -19.47
C GLY A 303 -24.19 -15.23 -18.75
N PHE A 304 -23.33 -15.27 -17.73
CA PHE A 304 -22.90 -14.08 -16.97
C PHE A 304 -22.36 -12.92 -17.84
N PHE A 305 -21.58 -13.22 -18.89
CA PHE A 305 -21.14 -12.23 -19.89
C PHE A 305 -22.21 -11.96 -20.96
N GLU A 306 -23.05 -12.95 -21.25
CA GLU A 306 -24.08 -12.85 -22.28
C GLU A 306 -25.27 -11.98 -21.86
N GLU A 307 -25.63 -11.93 -20.58
CA GLU A 307 -26.70 -11.06 -20.08
C GLU A 307 -26.34 -9.58 -20.23
N SER A 308 -25.13 -9.16 -19.83
CA SER A 308 -24.61 -7.80 -20.04
C SER A 308 -24.61 -7.37 -21.51
N TYR A 309 -24.22 -8.27 -22.43
CA TYR A 309 -24.26 -8.03 -23.87
C TYR A 309 -25.69 -8.01 -24.41
N ARG A 310 -26.53 -8.99 -24.05
CA ARG A 310 -27.94 -9.04 -24.48
C ARG A 310 -28.70 -7.82 -23.99
N GLU A 311 -28.51 -7.36 -22.77
CA GLU A 311 -29.20 -6.18 -22.24
C GLU A 311 -28.78 -4.87 -22.93
N LYS A 312 -27.49 -4.74 -23.30
CA LYS A 312 -26.99 -3.59 -24.10
C LYS A 312 -27.47 -3.59 -25.55
N PHE A 313 -27.81 -4.74 -26.11
CA PHE A 313 -28.16 -4.90 -27.53
C PHE A 313 -29.59 -5.40 -27.80
N ALA A 314 -30.39 -5.71 -26.78
CA ALA A 314 -31.78 -6.18 -26.91
C ALA A 314 -32.79 -5.08 -27.30
N GLY A 315 -32.31 -3.91 -27.74
CA GLY A 315 -33.12 -2.78 -28.18
C GLY A 315 -32.85 -2.30 -29.60
N ARG A 316 -32.20 -3.11 -30.46
CA ARG A 316 -32.01 -2.81 -31.88
C ARG A 316 -32.65 -3.86 -32.78
#